data_AF-A0A7R8ZV18-F1
#
_entry.id   AF-A0A7R8ZV18-F1
#
_cell.length_a   1.000
_cell.length_b   1.000
_cell.length_c   1.000
_cell.angle_alpha   90.00
_cell.angle_beta   90.00
_cell.angle_gamma   90.00
#
_symmetry.space_group_name_H-M   'P 1'
#
loop_
_entity.id
_entity.type
_entity.pdbx_description
1 polymer ?
#
loop_
_entity_poly.entity_id
_entity_poly.type
_entity_poly.pdbx_seq_one_letter_code
_entity_poly.pdbx_strand_id
1 'polypeptide(L)'
;MFRENLDALKETYGDRFTLYYVFSQIISDHAFFGRIDKKLVKEILDKNNPASFDDFFLCGPEKMIDTVREELIKRGVKEDSVKFELFSTSSHKIEVKKELSGNTEITVMLDDEETTFEMRKDEFVLDAALAKGLDAPYSCQGGICSSCLARVTEGSATMERNNILDEDEVKEGLILTCQAHPTSDVIKIDFDDV
;
A
#
# COMPACT_ATOMS: atom_id res chain seq x y z
N MET A 1 -11.54 -14.01 -10.76
CA MET A 1 -12.66 -13.10 -10.40
C MET A 1 -13.05 -12.30 -11.64
N PHE A 2 -14.33 -12.01 -11.87
CA PHE A 2 -14.87 -11.18 -12.98
C PHE A 2 -14.68 -11.66 -14.43
N ARG A 3 -14.28 -12.91 -14.69
CA ARG A 3 -13.99 -13.39 -16.06
C ARG A 3 -15.16 -13.15 -17.03
N GLU A 4 -16.35 -13.65 -16.69
CA GLU A 4 -17.53 -13.53 -17.56
C GLU A 4 -17.90 -12.06 -17.85
N ASN A 5 -17.79 -11.19 -16.85
CA ASN A 5 -18.06 -9.76 -17.01
C ASN A 5 -17.03 -9.08 -17.92
N LEU A 6 -15.75 -9.43 -17.79
CA LEU A 6 -14.67 -8.88 -18.64
C LEU A 6 -14.77 -9.39 -20.08
N ASP A 7 -15.13 -10.65 -20.26
CA ASP A 7 -15.39 -11.23 -21.59
C ASP A 7 -16.58 -10.53 -22.26
N ALA A 8 -17.67 -10.28 -21.53
CA ALA A 8 -18.83 -9.53 -22.03
C ALA A 8 -18.49 -8.07 -22.40
N LEU A 9 -17.64 -7.39 -21.62
CA LEU A 9 -17.15 -6.05 -21.95
C LEU A 9 -16.32 -6.05 -23.24
N LYS A 10 -15.46 -7.05 -23.44
CA LYS A 10 -14.68 -7.22 -24.67
C LYS A 10 -15.57 -7.45 -25.89
N GLU A 11 -16.61 -8.27 -25.75
CA GLU A 11 -17.55 -8.53 -26.84
C GLU A 11 -18.35 -7.27 -27.20
N THR A 12 -18.76 -6.49 -26.20
CA THR A 12 -19.60 -5.30 -26.40
C THR A 12 -18.81 -4.07 -26.87
N TYR A 13 -17.58 -3.88 -26.37
CA TYR A 13 -16.79 -2.66 -26.54
C TYR A 13 -15.40 -2.93 -27.15
N GLY A 14 -15.26 -3.96 -27.98
CA GLY A 14 -13.97 -4.41 -28.52
C GLY A 14 -13.22 -3.37 -29.38
N ASP A 15 -13.88 -2.29 -29.80
CA ASP A 15 -13.28 -1.13 -30.47
C ASP A 15 -12.46 -0.24 -29.53
N ARG A 16 -12.76 -0.26 -28.22
CA ARG A 16 -12.19 0.62 -27.20
C ARG A 16 -11.78 -0.07 -25.90
N PHE A 17 -11.97 -1.39 -25.81
CA PHE A 17 -11.58 -2.21 -24.67
C PHE A 17 -10.84 -3.47 -25.15
N THR A 18 -9.55 -3.52 -24.84
CA THR A 18 -8.69 -4.67 -25.15
C THR A 18 -8.40 -5.47 -23.89
N LEU A 19 -8.76 -6.74 -23.90
CA LEU A 19 -8.51 -7.67 -22.78
C LEU A 19 -7.45 -8.70 -23.13
N TYR A 20 -6.40 -8.75 -22.31
CA TYR A 20 -5.33 -9.74 -22.38
C TYR A 20 -5.34 -10.64 -21.15
N TYR A 21 -5.51 -11.95 -21.37
CA TYR A 21 -5.32 -12.95 -20.33
C TYR A 21 -3.86 -13.36 -20.24
N VAL A 22 -3.34 -13.46 -19.01
CA VAL A 22 -1.97 -13.88 -18.72
C VAL A 22 -2.01 -14.94 -17.62
N PHE A 23 -1.58 -16.16 -17.93
CA PHE A 23 -1.60 -17.29 -17.00
C PHE A 23 -0.19 -17.81 -16.74
N SER A 24 0.21 -17.89 -15.47
CA SER A 24 1.55 -18.38 -15.10
C SER A 24 1.63 -19.89 -14.90
N GLN A 25 0.48 -20.59 -14.93
CA GLN A 25 0.39 -22.02 -14.61
C GLN A 25 -0.32 -22.85 -15.70
N ILE A 26 -0.96 -22.20 -16.67
CA ILE A 26 -1.74 -22.85 -17.72
C ILE A 26 -1.31 -22.27 -19.06
N ILE A 27 -0.98 -23.14 -20.01
CA ILE A 27 -0.74 -22.76 -21.40
C ILE A 27 -2.10 -22.80 -22.13
N SER A 28 -2.44 -21.73 -22.84
CA SER A 28 -3.68 -21.62 -23.61
C SER A 28 -3.42 -20.83 -24.87
N ASP A 29 -4.03 -21.22 -25.98
CA ASP A 29 -3.84 -20.59 -27.30
C ASP A 29 -4.36 -19.14 -27.36
N HIS A 30 -5.20 -18.74 -26.39
CA HIS A 30 -5.82 -17.41 -26.34
C HIS A 30 -5.32 -16.56 -25.17
N ALA A 31 -4.18 -16.93 -24.56
CA ALA A 31 -3.60 -16.21 -23.44
C ALA A 31 -2.07 -16.18 -23.52
N PHE A 32 -1.48 -15.17 -22.89
CA PHE A 32 -0.04 -15.16 -22.65
C PHE A 32 0.32 -16.13 -21.53
N PHE A 33 1.48 -16.76 -21.65
CA PHE A 33 2.03 -17.60 -20.60
C PHE A 33 3.11 -16.88 -19.81
N GLY A 34 3.04 -16.96 -18.48
CA GLY A 34 4.03 -16.40 -17.56
C GLY A 34 3.46 -15.32 -16.65
N ARG A 35 4.35 -14.45 -16.15
CA ARG A 35 3.99 -13.25 -15.38
C ARG A 35 4.13 -12.02 -16.27
N ILE A 36 3.54 -10.91 -15.84
CA ILE A 36 3.68 -9.62 -16.52
C ILE A 36 5.11 -9.12 -16.30
N ASP A 37 5.96 -9.36 -17.30
CA ASP A 37 7.35 -8.95 -17.34
C ASP A 37 7.60 -7.92 -18.45
N LYS A 38 8.83 -7.40 -18.52
CA LYS A 38 9.20 -6.39 -19.50
C LYS A 38 8.97 -6.83 -20.95
N LYS A 39 9.13 -8.12 -21.27
CA LYS A 39 8.92 -8.64 -22.62
C LYS A 39 7.44 -8.57 -22.99
N LEU A 40 6.57 -9.04 -22.09
CA LEU A 40 5.14 -9.01 -22.31
C LEU A 40 4.60 -7.57 -22.35
N VAL A 41 5.07 -6.70 -21.47
CA VAL A 41 4.69 -5.27 -21.47
C VAL A 41 5.03 -4.62 -22.80
N LYS A 42 6.24 -4.84 -23.33
CA LYS A 42 6.63 -4.36 -24.67
C LYS A 42 5.68 -4.84 -25.75
N GLU A 43 5.40 -6.14 -25.77
CA GLU A 43 4.52 -6.74 -26.77
C GLU A 43 3.10 -6.15 -26.71
N ILE A 44 2.57 -5.93 -25.52
CA ILE A 44 1.24 -5.29 -25.34
C ILE A 44 1.28 -3.83 -25.80
N LEU A 45 2.29 -3.05 -25.41
CA LEU A 45 2.39 -1.65 -25.81
C LEU A 45 2.57 -1.49 -27.33
N ASP A 46 3.36 -2.37 -27.97
CA ASP A 46 3.53 -2.39 -29.43
C ASP A 46 2.20 -2.61 -30.17
N LYS A 47 1.31 -3.45 -29.61
CA LYS A 47 -0.01 -3.73 -30.19
C LYS A 47 -1.04 -2.62 -30.00
N ASN A 48 -0.85 -1.73 -29.02
CA ASN A 48 -1.87 -0.76 -28.61
C ASN A 48 -1.48 0.70 -28.88
N ASN A 49 -0.30 0.98 -29.46
CA ASN A 49 0.14 2.33 -29.82
C ASN A 49 -0.05 3.36 -28.67
N PRO A 50 0.74 3.29 -27.58
CA PRO A 50 0.56 4.16 -26.41
C PRO A 50 0.54 5.65 -26.75
N ALA A 51 1.21 6.09 -27.82
CA ALA A 51 1.21 7.49 -28.25
C ALA A 51 -0.19 8.05 -28.61
N SER A 52 -1.22 7.21 -28.77
CA SER A 52 -2.60 7.67 -29.00
C SER A 52 -3.41 7.96 -27.72
N PHE A 53 -2.81 7.85 -26.54
CA PHE A 53 -3.48 8.10 -25.26
C PHE A 53 -2.87 9.29 -24.53
N ASP A 54 -3.72 10.07 -23.86
CA ASP A 54 -3.31 11.23 -23.08
C ASP A 54 -2.83 10.86 -21.67
N ASP A 55 -3.47 9.87 -21.04
CA ASP A 55 -3.20 9.44 -19.67
C ASP A 55 -3.16 7.91 -19.55
N PHE A 56 -2.38 7.43 -18.58
CA PHE A 56 -2.20 6.01 -18.26
C PHE A 56 -2.44 5.78 -16.78
N PHE A 57 -3.28 4.80 -16.45
CA PHE A 57 -3.61 4.44 -15.08
C PHE A 57 -3.11 3.03 -14.80
N LEU A 58 -2.24 2.89 -13.80
CA LEU A 58 -1.60 1.64 -13.43
C LEU A 58 -2.04 1.20 -12.03
N CYS A 59 -2.56 -0.01 -11.92
CA CYS A 59 -2.91 -0.63 -10.65
C CYS A 59 -2.47 -2.10 -10.70
N GLY A 60 -1.87 -2.59 -9.61
CA GLY A 60 -1.38 -3.96 -9.51
C GLY A 60 -0.15 -4.06 -8.61
N PRO A 61 0.59 -5.18 -8.69
CA PRO A 61 1.83 -5.34 -7.94
C PRO A 61 2.86 -4.26 -8.30
N GLU A 62 3.57 -3.70 -7.31
CA GLU A 62 4.54 -2.61 -7.49
C GLU A 62 5.51 -2.85 -8.65
N LYS A 63 6.17 -4.02 -8.69
CA LYS A 63 7.09 -4.38 -9.77
C LYS A 63 6.45 -4.34 -11.17
N MET A 64 5.16 -4.68 -11.28
CA MET A 64 4.44 -4.56 -12.55
C MET A 64 4.24 -3.09 -12.92
N ILE A 65 3.80 -2.26 -11.96
CA ILE A 65 3.62 -0.82 -12.15
C ILE A 65 4.92 -0.18 -12.63
N ASP A 66 6.04 -0.44 -11.94
CA ASP A 66 7.36 0.10 -12.30
C ASP A 66 7.77 -0.34 -13.71
N THR A 67 7.59 -1.62 -14.02
CA THR A 67 7.95 -2.17 -15.34
C THR A 67 7.16 -1.47 -16.46
N VAL A 68 5.86 -1.25 -16.26
CA VAL A 68 5.00 -0.59 -17.26
C VAL A 68 5.35 0.89 -17.36
N ARG A 69 5.48 1.59 -16.22
CA ARG A 69 5.84 3.02 -16.15
C ARG A 69 7.16 3.30 -16.86
N GLU A 70 8.21 2.53 -16.56
CA GLU A 70 9.50 2.68 -17.21
C GLU A 70 9.44 2.49 -18.72
N GLU A 71 8.65 1.52 -19.20
CA GLU A 71 8.54 1.23 -20.63
C GLU A 71 7.72 2.30 -21.36
N LEU A 72 6.68 2.86 -20.73
CA LEU A 72 5.93 4.02 -21.24
C LEU A 72 6.85 5.24 -21.38
N ILE A 73 7.62 5.57 -20.35
CA ILE A 73 8.55 6.72 -20.36
C ILE A 73 9.62 6.54 -21.45
N LYS A 74 10.18 5.32 -21.61
CA LYS A 74 11.14 5.01 -22.69
C LYS A 74 10.56 5.22 -24.09
N ARG A 75 9.24 5.17 -24.24
CA ARG A 75 8.52 5.40 -25.50
C ARG A 75 8.07 6.85 -25.68
N GLY A 76 8.50 7.76 -24.81
CA GLY A 76 8.22 9.19 -24.90
C GLY A 76 6.92 9.63 -24.23
N VAL A 77 6.25 8.75 -23.48
CA VAL A 77 5.11 9.15 -22.64
C VAL A 77 5.61 10.05 -21.50
N LYS A 78 4.90 11.15 -21.25
CA LYS A 78 5.27 12.10 -20.19
C LYS A 78 5.06 11.47 -18.83
N GLU A 79 5.99 11.66 -17.91
CA GLU A 79 5.91 11.10 -16.56
C GLU A 79 4.62 11.51 -15.84
N ASP A 80 4.22 12.78 -15.95
CA ASP A 80 3.00 13.30 -15.34
C ASP A 80 1.70 12.68 -15.87
N SER A 81 1.73 12.06 -17.05
CA SER A 81 0.58 11.35 -17.63
C SER A 81 0.45 9.90 -17.16
N VAL A 82 1.45 9.39 -16.41
CA VAL A 82 1.41 8.04 -15.86
C VAL A 82 1.02 8.10 -14.39
N LYS A 83 -0.25 7.79 -14.11
CA LYS A 83 -0.81 7.70 -12.76
C LYS A 83 -0.75 6.26 -12.27
N PHE A 84 -0.51 6.07 -10.99
CA PHE A 84 -0.51 4.75 -10.40
C PHE A 84 -1.05 4.76 -8.97
N GLU A 85 -1.56 3.61 -8.55
CA GLU A 85 -2.00 3.37 -7.18
C GLU A 85 -1.39 2.06 -6.68
N LEU A 86 -0.70 2.12 -5.54
CA LEU A 86 -0.07 0.97 -4.89
C LEU A 86 -1.00 0.46 -3.81
N PHE A 87 -1.40 -0.81 -3.85
CA PHE A 87 -2.19 -1.45 -2.79
C PHE A 87 -1.32 -2.33 -1.89
N SER A 88 -0.15 -2.71 -2.41
CA SER A 88 0.86 -3.50 -1.72
C SER A 88 2.22 -3.05 -2.21
N THR A 89 3.08 -2.61 -1.29
CA THR A 89 4.48 -2.34 -1.60
C THR A 89 5.34 -3.55 -1.26
N SER A 90 6.49 -3.64 -1.90
CA SER A 90 7.52 -4.63 -1.68
C SER A 90 8.36 -4.34 -0.44
N SER A 91 7.99 -3.35 0.39
CA SER A 91 8.64 -3.08 1.67
C SER A 91 8.86 -4.41 2.36
N HIS A 92 10.13 -4.72 2.65
CA HIS A 92 10.47 -5.86 3.45
C HIS A 92 9.58 -5.78 4.69
N LYS A 93 8.66 -6.75 4.87
CA LYS A 93 8.08 -6.99 6.19
C LYS A 93 9.31 -7.09 7.08
N ILE A 94 9.54 -6.08 7.91
CA ILE A 94 10.50 -6.23 8.98
C ILE A 94 9.87 -7.36 9.78
N GLU A 95 10.50 -8.53 9.78
CA GLU A 95 10.10 -9.59 10.68
C GLU A 95 10.25 -8.99 12.08
N VAL A 96 9.14 -8.55 12.67
CA VAL A 96 9.10 -8.10 14.05
C VAL A 96 9.28 -9.35 14.92
N LYS A 97 10.52 -9.85 14.97
CA LYS A 97 10.91 -11.02 15.74
C LYS A 97 11.29 -10.55 17.14
N LYS A 98 10.38 -10.74 18.11
CA LYS A 98 10.38 -11.87 19.07
C LYS A 98 9.77 -11.55 20.45
N GLU A 99 9.39 -10.31 20.75
CA GLU A 99 8.83 -9.96 22.07
C GLU A 99 7.56 -9.07 22.01
N LEU A 100 6.70 -9.28 21.01
CA LEU A 100 5.34 -8.70 21.01
C LEU A 100 4.38 -9.50 21.91
N SER A 101 4.87 -10.09 22.99
CA SER A 101 4.06 -10.87 23.94
C SER A 101 3.72 -10.05 25.16
N GLY A 102 2.48 -10.15 25.62
CA GLY A 102 1.99 -9.42 26.78
C GLY A 102 1.32 -8.12 26.40
N ASN A 103 1.15 -7.28 27.41
CA ASN A 103 0.34 -6.08 27.33
C ASN A 103 1.22 -4.85 27.57
N THR A 104 0.75 -3.71 27.09
CA THR A 104 1.34 -2.40 27.33
C THR A 104 0.25 -1.43 27.74
N GLU A 105 0.57 -0.49 28.61
CA GLU A 105 -0.26 0.67 28.85
C GLU A 105 0.00 1.71 27.75
N ILE A 106 -1.05 2.09 27.04
CA ILE A 106 -1.01 3.12 26.01
C ILE A 106 -1.83 4.32 26.47
N THR A 107 -1.28 5.52 26.27
CA THR A 107 -2.05 6.77 26.32
C THR A 107 -2.10 7.37 24.93
N VAL A 108 -3.29 7.71 24.46
CA VAL A 108 -3.53 8.37 23.18
C VAL A 108 -4.00 9.79 23.44
N MET A 109 -3.30 10.78 22.89
CA MET A 109 -3.79 12.15 22.72
C MET A 109 -4.44 12.26 21.34
N LEU A 110 -5.70 12.70 21.31
CA LEU A 110 -6.46 12.95 20.09
C LEU A 110 -7.47 14.06 20.38
N ASP A 111 -7.50 15.10 19.54
CA ASP A 111 -8.39 16.25 19.68
C ASP A 111 -8.28 16.92 21.08
N ASP A 112 -7.05 17.12 21.58
CA ASP A 112 -6.74 17.63 22.93
C ASP A 112 -7.27 16.75 24.10
N GLU A 113 -7.76 15.54 23.84
CA GLU A 113 -8.23 14.59 24.86
C GLU A 113 -7.25 13.42 25.06
N GLU A 114 -6.88 13.13 26.31
CA GLU A 114 -6.05 11.97 26.66
C GLU A 114 -6.91 10.78 27.10
N THR A 115 -6.67 9.63 26.47
CA THR A 115 -7.28 8.35 26.85
C THR A 115 -6.20 7.29 27.11
N THR A 116 -6.15 6.77 28.34
CA THR A 116 -5.22 5.70 28.74
C THR A 116 -5.94 4.36 28.86
N PHE A 117 -5.35 3.31 28.29
CA PHE A 117 -5.87 1.95 28.37
C PHE A 117 -4.77 0.91 28.15
N GLU A 118 -5.10 -0.36 28.40
CA GLU A 118 -4.22 -1.48 28.13
C GLU A 118 -4.50 -2.09 26.75
N MET A 119 -3.44 -2.37 25.99
CA MET A 119 -3.49 -3.07 24.71
C MET A 119 -2.48 -4.22 24.66
N ARG A 120 -2.67 -5.18 23.74
CA ARG A 120 -1.67 -6.24 23.52
C ARG A 120 -0.54 -5.71 22.66
N LYS A 121 0.70 -6.15 22.91
CA LYS A 121 1.86 -5.74 22.09
C LYS A 121 1.81 -6.30 20.66
N ASP A 122 1.05 -7.37 20.41
CA ASP A 122 0.83 -7.95 19.08
C ASP A 122 -0.28 -7.28 18.26
N GLU A 123 -0.94 -6.27 18.81
CA GLU A 123 -1.99 -5.50 18.15
C GLU A 123 -1.42 -4.20 17.54
N PHE A 124 -2.00 -3.73 16.45
CA PHE A 124 -1.63 -2.42 15.90
C PHE A 124 -2.20 -1.29 16.77
N VAL A 125 -1.42 -0.22 16.94
CA VAL A 125 -1.84 0.96 17.72
C VAL A 125 -3.19 1.51 17.24
N LEU A 126 -3.39 1.62 15.92
CA LEU A 126 -4.66 2.10 15.36
C LEU A 126 -5.83 1.19 15.75
N ASP A 127 -5.69 -0.13 15.57
CA ASP A 127 -6.76 -1.08 15.85
C ASP A 127 -7.17 -1.03 17.33
N ALA A 128 -6.18 -0.94 18.23
CA ALA A 128 -6.43 -0.82 19.66
C ALA A 128 -7.14 0.49 20.03
N ALA A 129 -6.77 1.62 19.40
CA ALA A 129 -7.43 2.90 19.61
C ALA A 129 -8.90 2.88 19.12
N LEU A 130 -9.14 2.40 17.91
CA LEU A 130 -10.49 2.27 17.34
C LEU A 130 -11.36 1.32 18.18
N ALA A 131 -10.80 0.23 18.71
CA ALA A 131 -11.51 -0.69 19.60
C ALA A 131 -11.93 -0.06 20.93
N LYS A 132 -11.31 1.05 21.35
CA LYS A 132 -11.72 1.87 22.49
C LYS A 132 -12.69 2.99 22.13
N GLY A 133 -13.07 3.11 20.86
CA GLY A 133 -14.00 4.11 20.37
C GLY A 133 -13.37 5.48 20.13
N LEU A 134 -12.04 5.56 20.08
CA LEU A 134 -11.33 6.77 19.63
C LEU A 134 -11.53 6.92 18.12
N ASP A 135 -11.85 8.12 17.65
CA ASP A 135 -12.03 8.42 16.22
C ASP A 135 -10.69 8.78 15.56
N ALA A 136 -9.67 7.94 15.77
CA ALA A 136 -8.33 8.17 15.24
C ALA A 136 -8.37 8.20 13.69
N PRO A 137 -7.65 9.11 13.03
CA PRO A 137 -7.71 9.25 11.58
C PRO A 137 -7.07 8.04 10.85
N TYR A 138 -7.73 7.54 9.80
CA TYR A 138 -7.23 6.43 8.99
C TYR A 138 -7.84 6.38 7.58
N SER A 139 -7.21 5.64 6.67
CA SER A 139 -7.77 5.35 5.34
C SER A 139 -7.33 3.99 4.79
N CYS A 140 -6.07 3.82 4.39
CA CYS A 140 -5.66 2.63 3.64
C CYS A 140 -5.39 1.39 4.50
N GLN A 141 -5.02 1.58 5.78
CA GLN A 141 -4.51 0.54 6.69
C GLN A 141 -3.37 -0.34 6.12
N GLY A 142 -2.68 0.15 5.09
CA GLY A 142 -1.62 -0.57 4.38
C GLY A 142 -0.25 0.09 4.47
N GLY A 143 -0.11 1.19 5.22
CA GLY A 143 1.15 1.92 5.38
C GLY A 143 1.58 2.71 4.14
N ILE A 144 0.63 3.30 3.39
CA ILE A 144 0.87 3.94 2.08
C ILE A 144 0.18 5.30 1.88
N CYS A 145 -0.60 5.79 2.85
CA CYS A 145 -1.44 6.99 2.66
C CYS A 145 -1.29 8.10 3.73
N SER A 146 -0.40 7.93 4.71
CA SER A 146 -0.17 8.82 5.88
C SER A 146 -1.38 9.23 6.73
N SER A 147 -2.61 8.80 6.43
CA SER A 147 -3.80 9.24 7.19
C SER A 147 -3.79 8.88 8.68
N CYS A 148 -3.02 7.87 9.08
CA CYS A 148 -2.90 7.42 10.48
C CYS A 148 -1.56 7.84 11.12
N LEU A 149 -0.94 8.91 10.61
CA LEU A 149 0.30 9.45 11.14
C LEU A 149 0.08 9.93 12.59
N ALA A 150 1.03 9.62 13.46
CA ALA A 150 1.07 10.07 14.84
C ALA A 150 2.52 10.12 15.31
N ARG A 151 2.78 10.77 16.45
CA ARG A 151 4.09 10.77 17.11
C ARG A 151 4.09 9.94 18.39
N VAL A 152 5.15 9.17 18.59
CA VAL A 152 5.48 8.57 19.89
C VAL A 152 6.16 9.64 20.76
N THR A 153 5.46 10.14 21.77
CA THR A 153 5.98 11.15 22.70
C THR A 153 6.66 10.54 23.93
N GLU A 154 6.33 9.28 24.25
CA GLU A 154 6.97 8.48 25.29
C GLU A 154 6.95 6.99 24.90
N GLY A 155 8.02 6.26 25.21
CA GLY A 155 8.13 4.83 24.89
C GLY A 155 8.69 4.58 23.49
N SER A 156 8.32 3.45 22.89
CA SER A 156 8.81 3.05 21.57
C SER A 156 7.83 2.15 20.84
N ALA A 157 7.84 2.22 19.50
CA ALA A 157 7.08 1.34 18.63
C ALA A 157 7.93 0.93 17.42
N THR A 158 7.53 -0.16 16.77
CA THR A 158 8.12 -0.63 15.51
C THR A 158 7.02 -0.79 14.48
N MET A 159 7.28 -0.38 13.24
CA MET A 159 6.32 -0.52 12.14
C MET A 159 6.59 -1.80 11.34
N GLU A 160 5.56 -2.59 11.05
CA GLU A 160 5.65 -3.74 10.14
C GLU A 160 6.01 -3.31 8.71
N ARG A 161 5.46 -2.16 8.29
CA ARG A 161 5.65 -1.55 6.97
C ARG A 161 5.73 -0.05 7.10
N ASN A 162 6.67 0.54 6.36
CA ASN A 162 6.80 1.97 6.21
C ASN A 162 7.20 2.27 4.76
N ASN A 163 6.33 2.96 4.03
CA ASN A 163 6.58 3.40 2.65
C ASN A 163 6.52 4.92 2.50
N ILE A 164 6.32 5.64 3.60
CA ILE A 164 5.98 7.06 3.58
C ILE A 164 6.97 7.89 4.39
N LEU A 165 7.39 7.38 5.55
CA LEU A 165 8.25 8.11 6.46
C LEU A 165 9.72 7.83 6.19
N ASP A 166 10.52 8.88 6.22
CA ASP A 166 11.97 8.85 6.12
C ASP A 166 12.59 8.32 7.42
N GLU A 167 13.86 7.89 7.40
CA GLU A 167 14.52 7.41 8.61
C GLU A 167 14.59 8.46 9.72
N ASP A 168 14.73 9.74 9.37
CA ASP A 168 14.84 10.82 10.34
C ASP A 168 13.49 11.16 10.97
N GLU A 169 12.41 11.14 10.19
CA GLU A 169 11.04 11.27 10.71
C GLU A 169 10.72 10.15 11.71
N VAL A 170 11.10 8.90 11.40
CA VAL A 170 10.92 7.78 12.33
C VAL A 170 11.77 7.95 13.60
N LYS A 171 12.99 8.47 13.50
CA LYS A 171 13.84 8.76 14.67
C LYS A 171 13.27 9.88 15.54
N GLU A 172 12.57 10.83 14.93
CA GLU A 172 11.82 11.90 15.62
C GLU A 172 10.49 11.40 16.24
N GLY A 173 10.21 10.10 16.13
CA GLY A 173 9.07 9.45 16.76
C GLY A 173 7.82 9.36 15.88
N LEU A 174 7.87 9.81 14.62
CA LEU A 174 6.72 9.66 13.72
C LEU A 174 6.51 8.19 13.36
N ILE A 175 5.24 7.76 13.42
CA ILE A 175 4.81 6.41 13.12
C ILE A 175 3.51 6.40 12.31
N LEU A 176 3.33 5.35 11.51
CA LEU A 176 2.04 4.99 10.92
C LEU A 176 1.33 4.03 11.88
N THR A 177 0.38 4.53 12.67
CA THR A 177 -0.27 3.74 13.74
C THR A 177 -0.98 2.48 13.24
N CYS A 178 -1.43 2.46 11.97
CA CYS A 178 -2.00 1.28 11.33
C CYS A 178 -1.00 0.15 11.04
N GLN A 179 0.31 0.40 11.16
CA GLN A 179 1.37 -0.58 10.98
C GLN A 179 2.26 -0.70 12.23
N ALA A 180 2.02 0.08 13.28
CA ALA A 180 2.89 0.17 14.44
C ALA A 180 2.47 -0.78 15.56
N HIS A 181 3.43 -1.54 16.07
CA HIS A 181 3.33 -2.31 17.30
C HIS A 181 4.16 -1.64 18.41
N PRO A 182 3.64 -1.52 19.64
CA PRO A 182 4.40 -0.98 20.75
C PRO A 182 5.50 -1.96 21.19
N THR A 183 6.67 -1.42 21.54
CA THR A 183 7.85 -2.20 21.98
C THR A 183 8.26 -1.92 23.42
N SER A 184 7.69 -0.91 24.07
CA SER A 184 7.85 -0.61 25.51
C SER A 184 6.66 -1.11 26.35
N ASP A 185 6.78 -1.07 27.67
CA ASP A 185 5.68 -1.41 28.59
C ASP A 185 4.66 -0.26 28.75
N VAL A 186 5.12 0.97 28.58
CA VAL A 186 4.30 2.18 28.52
C VAL A 186 4.61 2.91 27.20
N ILE A 187 3.58 3.41 26.52
CA ILE A 187 3.73 4.21 25.30
C ILE A 187 2.71 5.37 25.30
N LYS A 188 3.14 6.54 24.82
CA LYS A 188 2.25 7.68 24.56
C LYS A 188 2.28 8.03 23.08
N ILE A 189 1.09 8.09 22.49
CA ILE A 189 0.87 8.39 21.08
C ILE A 189 0.09 9.68 20.98
N ASP A 190 0.55 10.57 20.12
CA ASP A 190 -0.04 11.88 19.89
C ASP A 190 -0.42 12.02 18.42
N PHE A 191 -1.73 12.09 18.16
CA PHE A 191 -2.27 12.30 16.80
C PHE A 191 -2.32 13.78 16.40
N ASP A 192 -2.12 14.70 17.36
CA ASP A 192 -2.21 16.14 17.16
C ASP A 192 -0.81 16.77 16.88
N ASP A 193 0.28 16.07 17.21
CA ASP A 193 1.68 16.45 16.98
C ASP A 193 2.31 15.85 15.70
N VAL A 194 1.73 16.20 14.54
CA VAL A 194 2.16 15.72 13.21
C VAL A 194 2.27 16.81 12.14
#